data_AF-A0A1Q6RU84-F1
#
_entry.id   AF-A0A1Q6RU84-F1
#
_cell.length_a   1.000
_cell.length_b   1.000
_cell.length_c   1.000
_cell.angle_alpha   90.00
_cell.angle_beta   90.00
_cell.angle_gamma   90.00
#
_symmetry.space_group_name_H-M   'P 1'
#
loop_
_entity.id
_entity.type
_entity.pdbx_description
1 polymer ?
#
loop_
_entity_poly.entity_id
_entity_poly.type
_entity_poly.pdbx_seq_one_letter_code
_entity_poly.pdbx_strand_id
1 'polypeptide(L)'
;MNKFLKTFDINVDKFIDPFTVYYGDVLYKEAEQYKEIKSFFDSIEKKLSKSHTKQEYDYFLIQIRNYIESNEAFFKNPAFESEKEFRIVIEIADERVHRPKNNYAGKNNKQIEDEFTVKNGLIVPFLLVKFDCDAITNVTISPITEFGIAKESVKELLENKIGSNIEVKKSDIPIRF
;
A
#
# COMPACT_ATOMS: atom_id res chain seq x y z
N MET A 1 12.97 -3.01 -10.75
CA MET A 1 12.02 -3.12 -9.63
C MET A 1 12.77 -3.12 -8.31
N ASN A 2 12.39 -2.28 -7.35
CA ASN A 2 12.91 -2.29 -5.96
C ASN A 2 12.77 -3.71 -5.35
N LYS A 3 13.75 -4.17 -4.56
CA LYS A 3 13.72 -5.47 -3.87
C LYS A 3 12.45 -5.68 -3.05
N PHE A 4 11.93 -4.64 -2.41
CA PHE A 4 10.66 -4.69 -1.69
C PHE A 4 9.49 -5.02 -2.62
N LEU A 5 9.35 -4.28 -3.73
CA LEU A 5 8.27 -4.46 -4.70
C LEU A 5 8.31 -5.82 -5.39
N LYS A 6 9.49 -6.43 -5.55
CA LYS A 6 9.63 -7.81 -6.05
C LYS A 6 8.90 -8.84 -5.20
N THR A 7 8.65 -8.56 -3.91
CA THR A 7 7.87 -9.44 -3.02
C THR A 7 6.44 -9.62 -3.53
N PHE A 8 5.88 -8.58 -4.13
CA PHE A 8 4.51 -8.55 -4.65
C PHE A 8 4.43 -8.97 -6.12
N ASP A 9 5.58 -9.13 -6.78
CA ASP A 9 5.70 -9.50 -8.19
C ASP A 9 5.46 -11.00 -8.40
N ILE A 10 4.74 -11.36 -9.46
CA ILE A 10 4.45 -12.75 -9.83
C ILE A 10 4.74 -12.95 -11.33
N ASN A 11 5.47 -14.03 -11.64
CA ASN A 11 5.76 -14.41 -13.02
C ASN A 11 4.52 -15.05 -13.66
N VAL A 12 3.61 -14.23 -14.17
CA VAL A 12 2.48 -14.66 -15.00
C VAL A 12 2.48 -13.88 -16.30
N ASP A 13 2.46 -14.60 -17.42
CA ASP A 13 2.08 -14.03 -18.71
C ASP A 13 0.59 -13.69 -18.65
N LYS A 14 0.21 -12.39 -18.60
CA LYS A 14 -1.07 -11.86 -19.11
C LYS A 14 -1.24 -10.35 -18.98
N PHE A 15 -2.21 -9.87 -19.76
CA PHE A 15 -2.69 -8.49 -20.02
C PHE A 15 -2.96 -7.56 -18.81
N ILE A 16 -2.90 -8.03 -17.56
CA ILE A 16 -3.28 -7.25 -16.36
C ILE A 16 -2.13 -7.35 -15.35
N ASP A 17 -1.74 -6.19 -14.79
CA ASP A 17 -0.61 -6.08 -13.87
C ASP A 17 -0.84 -6.96 -12.62
N PRO A 18 0.13 -7.80 -12.24
CA PRO A 18 0.03 -8.66 -11.06
C PRO A 18 -0.24 -7.98 -9.72
N PHE A 19 0.16 -6.72 -9.59
CA PHE A 19 -0.13 -5.88 -8.44
C PHE A 19 -0.17 -4.44 -8.92
N THR A 20 -1.02 -3.61 -8.31
CA THR A 20 -1.08 -2.18 -8.64
C THR A 20 -0.54 -1.38 -7.47
N VAL A 21 0.35 -0.43 -7.74
CA VAL A 21 0.83 0.51 -6.74
C VAL A 21 0.27 1.89 -7.03
N TYR A 22 -0.53 2.41 -6.11
CA TYR A 22 -0.96 3.80 -6.10
C TYR A 22 -0.17 4.56 -5.06
N TYR A 23 0.16 5.81 -5.34
CA TYR A 23 0.82 6.66 -4.38
C TYR A 23 0.46 8.12 -4.62
N GLY A 24 0.46 8.92 -3.55
CA GLY A 24 0.06 10.30 -3.64
C GLY A 24 -0.25 10.91 -2.27
N ASP A 25 -0.43 12.23 -2.29
CA ASP A 25 -0.88 12.98 -1.13
C ASP A 25 -2.36 12.67 -0.84
N VAL A 26 -2.71 12.67 0.44
CA VAL A 26 -4.11 12.57 0.86
C VAL A 26 -4.80 13.91 0.67
N LEU A 27 -5.95 13.91 0.00
CA LEU A 27 -6.80 15.07 -0.15
C LEU A 27 -7.74 15.19 1.05
N TYR A 28 -7.69 16.34 1.72
CA TYR A 28 -8.48 16.60 2.92
C TYR A 28 -9.71 17.46 2.65
N LYS A 29 -9.64 18.37 1.66
CA LYS A 29 -10.72 19.30 1.36
C LYS A 29 -11.70 18.65 0.39
N GLU A 30 -12.98 18.68 0.73
CA GLU A 30 -14.04 18.14 -0.13
C GLU A 30 -13.97 18.71 -1.55
N ALA A 31 -13.73 20.02 -1.71
CA ALA A 31 -13.61 20.65 -3.02
C ALA A 31 -12.46 20.05 -3.88
N GLU A 32 -11.35 19.67 -3.26
CA GLU A 32 -10.23 19.02 -3.95
C GLU A 32 -10.57 17.56 -4.29
N GLN A 33 -11.22 16.84 -3.38
CA GLN A 33 -11.70 15.46 -3.60
C GLN A 33 -12.70 15.41 -4.77
N TYR A 34 -13.71 16.29 -4.77
CA TYR A 34 -14.69 16.39 -5.87
C TYR A 34 -14.03 16.75 -7.19
N LYS A 35 -13.04 17.65 -7.17
CA LYS A 35 -12.29 18.01 -8.37
C LYS A 35 -11.52 16.81 -8.93
N GLU A 36 -10.90 16.00 -8.09
CA GLU A 36 -10.18 14.79 -8.49
C GLU A 36 -11.13 13.76 -9.11
N ILE A 37 -12.22 13.45 -8.41
CA ILE A 37 -13.28 12.55 -8.90
C ILE A 37 -13.81 13.02 -10.25
N LYS A 38 -14.16 14.31 -10.36
CA LYS A 38 -14.66 14.88 -11.62
C LYS A 38 -13.63 14.77 -12.74
N SER A 39 -12.36 15.08 -12.46
CA SER A 39 -11.28 15.01 -13.46
C SER A 39 -11.09 13.58 -13.98
N PHE A 40 -11.19 12.58 -13.09
CA PHE A 40 -11.17 11.18 -13.49
C PHE A 40 -12.35 10.83 -14.41
N PHE A 41 -13.59 11.12 -14.02
CA PHE A 41 -14.77 10.80 -14.83
C PHE A 41 -14.80 11.55 -16.16
N ASP A 42 -14.45 12.84 -16.18
CA ASP A 42 -14.30 13.63 -17.42
C ASP A 42 -13.29 12.95 -18.38
N SER A 43 -12.20 12.38 -17.83
CA SER A 43 -11.19 11.66 -18.62
C SER A 43 -11.73 10.34 -19.21
N ILE A 44 -12.58 9.62 -18.45
CA ILE A 44 -13.21 8.38 -18.88
C ILE A 44 -14.25 8.67 -19.96
N GLU A 45 -15.12 9.66 -19.78
CA GLU A 45 -16.12 10.08 -20.77
C GLU A 45 -15.47 10.44 -22.11
N LYS A 46 -14.37 11.19 -22.07
CA LYS A 46 -13.61 11.55 -23.28
C LYS A 46 -13.08 10.32 -24.01
N LYS A 47 -12.65 9.27 -23.30
CA LYS A 47 -12.18 8.01 -23.91
C LYS A 47 -13.34 7.16 -24.43
N LEU A 48 -14.43 7.07 -23.66
CA LEU A 48 -15.65 6.37 -24.04
C LEU A 48 -16.26 6.91 -25.34
N SER A 49 -16.24 8.23 -25.55
CA SER A 49 -16.75 8.85 -26.78
C SER A 49 -16.07 8.37 -28.07
N LYS A 50 -14.87 7.77 -27.95
CA LYS A 50 -14.07 7.25 -29.06
C LYS A 50 -14.06 5.72 -29.14
N SER A 51 -14.78 5.06 -28.24
CA SER A 51 -14.79 3.60 -28.10
C SER A 51 -16.02 3.03 -28.81
N HIS A 52 -15.85 1.88 -29.45
CA HIS A 52 -16.87 1.31 -30.34
C HIS A 52 -17.10 -0.19 -30.11
N THR A 53 -16.34 -0.81 -29.20
CA THR A 53 -16.43 -2.24 -28.93
C THR A 53 -16.88 -2.52 -27.50
N LYS A 54 -17.60 -3.62 -27.32
CA LYS A 54 -17.99 -4.11 -25.99
C LYS A 54 -16.79 -4.28 -25.04
N GLN A 55 -15.67 -4.76 -25.58
CA GLN A 55 -14.44 -4.99 -24.80
C GLN A 55 -13.86 -3.68 -24.25
N GLU A 56 -13.87 -2.60 -25.03
CA GLU A 56 -13.46 -1.27 -24.54
C GLU A 56 -14.39 -0.78 -23.42
N TYR A 57 -15.71 -0.95 -23.56
CA TYR A 57 -16.66 -0.60 -22.50
C TYR A 57 -16.43 -1.40 -21.21
N ASP A 58 -16.25 -2.72 -21.32
CA ASP A 58 -15.95 -3.59 -20.17
C ASP A 58 -14.65 -3.16 -19.48
N TYR A 59 -13.64 -2.75 -20.24
CA TYR A 59 -12.39 -2.20 -19.71
C TYR A 59 -12.59 -0.90 -18.91
N PHE A 60 -13.40 0.04 -19.41
CA PHE A 60 -13.69 1.27 -18.65
C PHE A 60 -14.48 1.01 -17.38
N LEU A 61 -15.41 0.05 -17.37
CA LEU A 61 -16.12 -0.35 -16.16
C LEU A 61 -15.14 -0.88 -15.10
N ILE A 62 -14.14 -1.65 -15.50
CA ILE A 62 -13.07 -2.10 -14.60
C ILE A 62 -12.25 -0.90 -14.08
N GLN A 63 -11.88 0.05 -14.95
CA GLN A 63 -11.16 1.25 -14.50
C GLN A 63 -11.95 2.08 -13.48
N ILE A 64 -13.25 2.27 -13.71
CA ILE A 64 -14.12 3.01 -12.78
C ILE A 64 -14.20 2.28 -11.45
N ARG A 65 -14.40 0.95 -11.47
CA ARG A 65 -14.45 0.14 -10.26
C ARG A 65 -13.16 0.25 -9.47
N ASN A 66 -12.01 0.03 -10.11
CA ASN A 66 -10.71 0.16 -9.45
C ASN A 66 -10.50 1.57 -8.90
N TYR A 67 -10.87 2.61 -9.65
CA TYR A 67 -10.77 3.97 -9.14
C TYR A 67 -11.57 4.17 -7.85
N ILE A 68 -12.81 3.68 -7.78
CA ILE A 68 -13.65 3.79 -6.59
C ILE A 68 -13.05 3.00 -5.41
N GLU A 69 -12.61 1.76 -5.64
CA GLU A 69 -12.06 0.89 -4.61
C GLU A 69 -10.72 1.40 -4.06
N SER A 70 -9.85 1.96 -4.91
CA SER A 70 -8.50 2.39 -4.52
C SER A 70 -8.44 3.85 -4.03
N ASN A 71 -9.21 4.79 -4.61
CA ASN A 71 -9.04 6.22 -4.31
C ASN A 71 -9.64 6.66 -2.99
N GLU A 72 -10.53 5.88 -2.37
CA GLU A 72 -10.96 6.14 -1.00
C GLU A 72 -9.75 6.19 -0.06
N ALA A 73 -8.73 5.38 -0.33
CA ALA A 73 -7.48 5.39 0.42
C ALA A 73 -6.70 6.70 0.25
N PHE A 74 -7.11 7.68 -0.55
CA PHE A 74 -6.47 9.00 -0.68
C PHE A 74 -7.36 10.15 -0.22
N PHE A 75 -8.57 9.89 0.27
CA PHE A 75 -9.47 10.91 0.79
C PHE A 75 -9.59 10.79 2.32
N LYS A 76 -9.57 11.93 3.02
CA LYS A 76 -9.73 11.99 4.48
C LYS A 76 -10.51 13.22 4.90
N ASN A 77 -11.15 13.16 6.06
CA ASN A 77 -11.91 14.29 6.60
C ASN A 77 -10.98 15.50 6.88
N PRO A 78 -11.43 16.75 6.63
CA PRO A 78 -10.67 17.96 6.92
C PRO A 78 -10.10 18.07 8.34
N ALA A 79 -10.75 17.47 9.35
CA ALA A 79 -10.27 17.45 10.73
C ALA A 79 -8.88 16.81 10.89
N PHE A 80 -8.42 16.04 9.91
CA PHE A 80 -7.11 15.38 9.90
C PHE A 80 -6.10 16.06 8.96
N GLU A 81 -6.38 17.26 8.43
CA GLU A 81 -5.49 17.96 7.48
C GLU A 81 -4.08 18.21 8.03
N SER A 82 -3.95 18.33 9.36
CA SER A 82 -2.65 18.46 10.04
C SER A 82 -1.74 17.25 9.84
N GLU A 83 -2.27 16.09 9.45
CA GLU A 83 -1.50 14.86 9.27
C GLU A 83 -0.62 14.87 8.03
N LYS A 84 -0.97 15.64 6.99
CA LYS A 84 -0.20 15.79 5.74
C LYS A 84 0.33 14.45 5.22
N GLU A 85 -0.57 13.49 5.08
CA GLU A 85 -0.22 12.12 4.72
C GLU A 85 0.16 12.00 3.24
N PHE A 86 1.22 11.25 3.00
CA PHE A 86 1.51 10.63 1.71
C PHE A 86 1.27 9.14 1.86
N ARG A 87 0.40 8.56 1.02
CA ARG A 87 0.05 7.15 1.08
C ARG A 87 0.65 6.39 -0.09
N ILE A 88 1.01 5.14 0.17
CA ILE A 88 1.37 4.13 -0.82
C ILE A 88 0.40 2.98 -0.60
N VAL A 89 -0.39 2.66 -1.61
CA VAL A 89 -1.39 1.59 -1.60
C VAL A 89 -0.91 0.52 -2.56
N ILE A 90 -0.78 -0.71 -2.06
CA ILE A 90 -0.39 -1.87 -2.86
C ILE A 90 -1.60 -2.79 -2.92
N GLU A 91 -2.20 -2.88 -4.10
CA GLU A 91 -3.30 -3.79 -4.37
C GLU A 91 -2.78 -5.07 -5.01
N ILE A 92 -3.26 -6.18 -4.48
CA ILE A 92 -2.89 -7.51 -4.93
C ILE A 92 -4.21 -8.21 -5.28
N ALA A 93 -4.28 -8.82 -6.47
CA ALA A 93 -5.48 -9.57 -6.83
C ALA A 93 -5.71 -10.73 -5.85
N ASP A 94 -6.96 -10.92 -5.42
CA ASP A 94 -7.34 -11.88 -4.36
C ASP A 94 -6.93 -13.33 -4.70
N GLU A 95 -7.00 -13.71 -5.97
CA GLU A 95 -6.52 -15.00 -6.50
C GLU A 95 -5.01 -15.24 -6.28
N ARG A 96 -4.26 -14.20 -5.86
CA ARG A 96 -2.82 -14.19 -5.66
C ARG A 96 -2.42 -14.18 -4.19
N VAL A 97 -3.36 -14.08 -3.26
CA VAL A 97 -3.12 -14.28 -1.82
C VAL A 97 -3.24 -15.77 -1.50
N HIS A 98 -2.36 -16.29 -0.64
CA HIS A 98 -2.34 -17.72 -0.35
C HIS A 98 -3.65 -18.19 0.30
N ARG A 99 -4.43 -18.98 -0.44
CA ARG A 99 -5.55 -19.78 0.06
C ARG A 99 -5.19 -21.27 -0.03
N PRO A 100 -5.79 -22.17 0.79
CA PRO A 100 -5.26 -23.51 1.07
C PRO A 100 -4.58 -24.24 -0.12
N LYS A 101 -3.27 -24.44 0.05
CA LYS A 101 -2.24 -25.30 -0.59
C LYS A 101 -2.11 -25.49 -2.10
N ASN A 102 -3.07 -25.17 -2.98
CA ASN A 102 -2.93 -25.58 -4.40
C ASN A 102 -2.99 -24.46 -5.47
N ASN A 103 -3.27 -23.21 -5.10
CA ASN A 103 -3.35 -22.11 -6.07
C ASN A 103 -2.24 -21.08 -5.83
N TYR A 104 -1.07 -21.32 -6.42
CA TYR A 104 0.05 -20.37 -6.39
C TYR A 104 0.13 -19.62 -7.71
N ALA A 105 0.25 -18.30 -7.60
CA ALA A 105 0.50 -17.42 -8.73
C ALA A 105 1.96 -17.42 -9.20
N GLY A 106 2.90 -17.73 -8.30
CA GLY A 106 4.34 -17.66 -8.54
C GLY A 106 5.14 -17.96 -7.27
N LYS A 107 6.48 -17.95 -7.37
CA LYS A 107 7.37 -18.26 -6.22
C LYS A 107 7.31 -17.23 -5.09
N ASN A 108 7.04 -15.97 -5.41
CA ASN A 108 7.02 -14.88 -4.43
C ASN A 108 5.70 -14.84 -3.63
N ASN A 109 4.56 -15.23 -4.21
CA ASN A 109 3.26 -15.23 -3.50
C ASN A 109 3.20 -16.23 -2.33
N LYS A 110 4.10 -17.21 -2.27
CA LYS A 110 4.21 -18.17 -1.16
C LYS A 110 4.55 -17.52 0.18
N GLN A 111 4.97 -16.26 0.15
CA GLN A 111 5.41 -15.50 1.31
C GLN A 111 4.33 -14.54 1.84
N ILE A 112 3.13 -14.57 1.24
CA ILE A 112 1.96 -13.79 1.63
C ILE A 112 0.91 -14.75 2.21
N GLU A 113 0.56 -14.58 3.48
CA GLU A 113 -0.37 -15.46 4.20
C GLU A 113 -1.53 -14.64 4.78
N ASP A 114 -2.76 -15.15 4.68
CA ASP A 114 -3.92 -14.60 5.38
C ASP A 114 -3.80 -14.91 6.87
N GLU A 115 -3.86 -13.88 7.70
CA GLU A 115 -3.83 -14.00 9.16
C GLU A 115 -4.89 -13.11 9.81
N PHE A 116 -5.11 -13.30 11.10
CA PHE A 116 -5.99 -12.44 11.88
C PHE A 116 -5.45 -12.19 13.28
N THR A 117 -5.84 -11.04 13.84
CA THR A 117 -5.58 -10.71 15.24
C THR A 117 -6.86 -10.30 15.93
N VAL A 118 -6.87 -10.34 17.26
CA VAL A 118 -7.98 -9.82 18.07
C VAL A 118 -7.53 -8.52 18.72
N LYS A 119 -8.14 -7.40 18.31
CA LYS A 119 -7.86 -6.07 18.87
C LYS A 119 -9.15 -5.47 19.39
N ASN A 120 -9.19 -5.16 20.69
CA ASN A 120 -10.38 -4.61 21.36
C ASN A 120 -11.65 -5.46 21.13
N GLY A 121 -11.53 -6.80 21.12
CA GLY A 121 -12.64 -7.72 20.88
C GLY A 121 -13.07 -7.88 19.42
N LEU A 122 -12.42 -7.19 18.48
CA LEU A 122 -12.67 -7.30 17.04
C LEU A 122 -11.66 -8.25 16.40
N ILE A 123 -12.15 -9.15 15.55
CA ILE A 123 -11.31 -9.93 14.65
C ILE A 123 -10.89 -9.01 13.51
N VAL A 124 -9.59 -8.74 13.41
CA VAL A 124 -9.00 -7.88 12.38
C VAL A 124 -8.15 -8.76 11.46
N PRO A 125 -8.57 -8.98 10.21
CA PRO A 125 -7.76 -9.70 9.22
C PRO A 125 -6.57 -8.84 8.79
N PHE A 126 -5.45 -9.48 8.48
CA PHE A 126 -4.27 -8.84 7.90
C PHE A 126 -3.48 -9.83 7.02
N LEU A 127 -2.67 -9.28 6.11
CA LEU A 127 -1.75 -10.08 5.31
C LEU A 127 -0.37 -10.10 5.97
N LEU A 128 0.13 -11.29 6.27
CA LEU A 128 1.51 -11.48 6.68
C LEU A 128 2.39 -11.55 5.42
N VAL A 129 3.33 -10.61 5.25
CA VAL A 129 4.20 -10.54 4.07
C VAL A 129 5.67 -10.63 4.50
N LYS A 130 6.40 -11.63 4.00
CA LYS A 130 7.88 -11.67 4.15
C LYS A 130 8.55 -10.98 2.98
N PHE A 131 9.49 -10.09 3.25
CA PHE A 131 10.24 -9.35 2.23
C PHE A 131 11.74 -9.30 2.57
N ASP A 132 12.55 -9.04 1.55
CA ASP A 132 14.01 -8.91 1.69
C ASP A 132 14.35 -7.67 2.53
N CYS A 133 14.95 -7.89 3.70
CA CYS A 133 15.28 -6.81 4.63
C CYS A 133 16.42 -5.91 4.12
N ASP A 134 17.17 -6.33 3.11
CA ASP A 134 18.09 -5.44 2.39
C ASP A 134 17.38 -4.24 1.73
N ALA A 135 16.04 -4.31 1.59
CA ALA A 135 15.25 -3.19 1.11
C ALA A 135 15.08 -2.08 2.16
N ILE A 136 15.41 -2.33 3.43
CA ILE A 136 15.32 -1.34 4.51
C ILE A 136 16.62 -0.56 4.57
N THR A 137 16.57 0.73 4.20
CA THR A 137 17.75 1.60 4.26
C THR A 137 17.99 2.20 5.65
N ASN A 138 16.92 2.53 6.36
CA ASN A 138 16.96 3.06 7.72
C ASN A 138 15.60 2.86 8.40
N VAL A 139 15.61 2.92 9.73
CA VAL A 139 14.43 2.96 10.59
C VAL A 139 14.43 4.27 11.35
N THR A 140 13.30 4.98 11.33
CA THR A 140 13.13 6.24 12.07
C THR A 140 12.31 6.01 13.33
N ILE A 141 12.77 6.55 14.47
CA ILE A 141 12.00 6.58 15.72
C ILE A 141 11.41 7.97 15.90
N SER A 142 10.15 8.04 16.33
CA SER A 142 9.47 9.30 16.68
C SER A 142 10.35 10.16 17.61
N PRO A 143 10.27 11.50 17.53
CA PRO A 143 11.16 12.37 18.26
C PRO A 143 10.79 12.47 19.75
N ILE A 144 11.04 11.41 20.51
CA ILE A 144 10.78 11.30 21.96
C ILE A 144 11.96 11.78 22.82
N THR A 145 11.72 12.03 24.11
CA THR A 145 12.73 12.50 25.07
C THR A 145 13.87 11.50 25.23
N GLU A 146 13.56 10.22 25.43
CA GLU A 146 14.53 9.13 25.64
C GLU A 146 15.03 8.52 24.32
N PHE A 147 15.21 9.33 23.27
CA PHE A 147 15.58 8.85 21.94
C PHE A 147 16.83 7.96 21.94
N GLY A 148 17.85 8.28 22.76
CA GLY A 148 19.08 7.49 22.83
C GLY A 148 18.83 6.05 23.28
N ILE A 149 17.99 5.86 24.31
CA ILE A 149 17.63 4.54 24.82
C ILE A 149 16.82 3.78 23.77
N ALA A 150 15.78 4.41 23.21
CA ALA A 150 14.93 3.79 22.20
C ALA A 150 15.72 3.40 20.94
N LYS A 151 16.68 4.24 20.52
CA LYS A 151 17.58 3.96 19.39
C LYS A 151 18.38 2.67 19.62
N GLU A 152 19.05 2.55 20.76
CA GLU A 152 19.86 1.36 21.05
C GLU A 152 19.00 0.10 21.19
N SER A 153 17.84 0.18 21.84
CA SER A 153 16.92 -0.96 21.95
C SER A 153 16.39 -1.43 20.58
N VAL A 154 16.03 -0.51 19.68
CA VAL A 154 15.59 -0.86 18.32
C VAL A 154 16.76 -1.45 17.52
N LYS A 155 17.95 -0.88 17.65
CA LYS A 155 19.14 -1.39 16.97
C LYS A 155 19.45 -2.83 17.40
N GLU A 156 19.46 -3.11 18.70
CA GLU A 156 19.66 -4.47 19.23
C GLU A 156 18.58 -5.45 18.75
N LEU A 157 17.32 -5.01 18.68
CA LEU A 157 16.23 -5.83 18.14
C LEU A 157 16.46 -6.18 16.66
N LEU A 158 16.84 -5.18 15.84
CA LEU A 158 17.07 -5.36 14.41
C LEU A 158 18.29 -6.27 14.16
N GLU A 159 19.38 -6.10 14.91
CA GLU A 159 20.56 -6.97 14.84
C GLU A 159 20.20 -8.42 15.16
N ASN A 160 19.41 -8.65 16.22
CA ASN A 160 19.01 -10.00 16.63
C ASN A 160 17.99 -10.66 15.68
N LYS A 161 17.08 -9.89 15.07
CA LYS A 161 16.00 -10.44 14.23
C LYS A 161 16.36 -10.54 12.76
N ILE A 162 17.14 -9.59 12.26
CA ILE A 162 17.39 -9.40 10.83
C ILE A 162 18.88 -9.62 10.49
N GLY A 163 19.79 -9.51 11.47
CA GLY A 163 21.22 -9.71 11.24
C GLY A 163 21.89 -8.61 10.43
N SER A 164 21.20 -7.50 10.19
CA SER A 164 21.65 -6.37 9.37
C SER A 164 21.88 -5.13 10.23
N ASN A 165 22.98 -4.42 9.99
CA ASN A 165 23.28 -3.12 10.62
C ASN A 165 22.47 -2.00 9.95
N ILE A 166 21.15 -2.01 10.12
CA ILE A 166 20.24 -0.98 9.62
C ILE A 166 20.45 0.31 10.43
N GLU A 167 20.57 1.44 9.74
CA GLU A 167 20.69 2.73 10.40
C GLU A 167 19.39 3.08 11.15
N VAL A 168 19.50 3.36 12.45
CA VAL A 168 18.39 3.88 13.26
C VAL A 168 18.59 5.36 13.54
N LYS A 169 17.66 6.20 13.08
CA LYS A 169 17.75 7.66 13.20
C LYS A 169 16.48 8.28 13.79
N LYS A 170 16.57 9.55 14.17
CA LYS A 170 15.41 10.31 14.66
C LYS A 170 14.53 10.69 13.48
N SER A 171 13.22 10.56 13.65
CA SER A 171 12.26 11.01 12.65
C SER A 171 12.21 12.53 12.61
N ASP A 172 12.20 13.10 11.40
CA ASP A 172 11.94 14.52 11.17
C ASP A 172 10.44 14.84 11.26
N ILE A 173 9.58 13.82 11.31
CA ILE A 173 8.14 13.97 11.53
C ILE A 173 7.93 14.33 12.99
N PRO A 174 7.37 15.52 13.30
CA PRO A 174 7.19 15.97 14.68
C PRO A 174 6.19 15.09 15.43
N ILE A 175 6.32 15.06 16.77
CA ILE A 175 5.29 14.47 17.64
C ILE A 175 3.96 15.17 17.36
N ARG A 176 2.92 14.40 17.07
CA ARG A 176 1.55 14.87 16.96
C ARG A 176 0.94 14.84 18.37
N PHE A 177 0.42 15.98 18.82
CA PHE A 177 -0.31 16.14 20.09
C PHE A 177 -1.81 16.09 19.85
#